data_AF-A0A967GP38-F1
#
_entry.id   AF-A0A967GP38-F1
#
_cell.length_a   1.000
_cell.length_b   1.000
_cell.length_c   1.000
_cell.angle_alpha   90.00
_cell.angle_beta   90.00
_cell.angle_gamma   90.00
#
_symmetry.space_group_name_H-M   'P 1'
#
loop_
_entity.id
_entity.type
_entity.pdbx_description
1 polymer ?
#
loop_
_entity_poly.entity_id
_entity_poly.type
_entity_poly.pdbx_seq_one_letter_code
_entity_poly.pdbx_strand_id
1 'polypeptide(L)'
;RLALTTGYALEPFIKPELWEAALQELAACIADQEWREGLNGFLSDVRSLLFSAWHQADQRRSKNERKIEAVRLQNQDPEQHHDPNREGERRPNADNETEAEAEAKTTRDKPPARIEEPVRS
;
A
#
# COMPACT_ATOMS: atom_id res chain seq x y z
N ARG A 1 -16.60 -32.71 -8.61
CA ARG A 1 -16.24 -31.46 -9.32
C ARG A 1 -15.63 -30.51 -8.30
N LEU A 2 -14.36 -30.15 -8.48
CA LEU A 2 -13.69 -29.16 -7.65
C LEU A 2 -13.88 -27.78 -8.26
N ALA A 3 -13.98 -26.76 -7.42
CA ALA A 3 -14.05 -25.37 -7.83
C ALA A 3 -13.31 -24.52 -6.80
N LEU A 4 -12.56 -23.54 -7.28
CA LEU A 4 -11.95 -22.52 -6.42
C LEU A 4 -12.46 -21.15 -6.87
N THR A 5 -12.76 -20.29 -5.90
CA THR A 5 -13.23 -18.93 -6.14
C THR A 5 -12.11 -17.94 -5.82
N THR A 6 -12.06 -16.85 -6.57
CA THR A 6 -11.16 -15.72 -6.29
C THR A 6 -11.99 -14.48 -6.03
N GLY A 7 -11.48 -13.56 -5.20
CA GLY A 7 -12.11 -12.26 -5.04
C GLY A 7 -11.75 -11.32 -6.18
N TYR A 8 -12.58 -10.30 -6.41
CA TYR A 8 -12.41 -9.28 -7.46
C TYR A 8 -11.01 -8.63 -7.52
N ALA A 9 -10.30 -8.55 -6.39
CA ALA A 9 -8.95 -7.98 -6.35
C ALA A 9 -7.90 -8.84 -7.07
N LEU A 10 -8.10 -10.15 -7.14
CA LEU A 10 -7.18 -11.12 -7.73
C LEU A 10 -7.54 -11.50 -9.17
N GLU A 11 -8.83 -11.43 -9.54
CA GLU A 11 -9.31 -11.78 -10.89
C GLU A 11 -8.48 -11.20 -12.04
N PRO A 12 -8.02 -9.93 -12.01
CA PRO A 12 -7.25 -9.35 -13.12
C PRO A 12 -5.81 -9.87 -13.28
N PHE A 13 -5.35 -10.69 -12.33
CA PHE A 13 -3.96 -11.14 -12.22
C PHE A 13 -3.82 -12.67 -12.24
N ILE A 14 -4.89 -13.40 -11.97
CA ILE A 14 -4.92 -14.85 -12.07
C ILE A 14 -5.10 -15.25 -13.53
N LYS A 15 -4.34 -16.27 -13.96
CA LYS A 15 -4.53 -16.91 -15.27
C LYS A 15 -5.50 -18.08 -15.10
N PRO A 16 -6.73 -18.01 -15.65
CA PRO A 16 -7.73 -19.05 -15.47
C PRO A 16 -7.25 -20.44 -15.91
N GLU A 17 -6.43 -20.51 -16.96
CA GLU A 17 -5.98 -21.78 -17.54
C GLU A 17 -5.06 -22.54 -16.59
N LEU A 18 -4.12 -21.83 -15.96
CA LEU A 18 -3.21 -22.43 -14.97
C LEU A 18 -3.95 -22.83 -13.69
N TRP A 19 -4.96 -22.05 -13.33
CA TRP A 19 -5.82 -22.31 -12.18
C TRP A 19 -6.69 -23.57 -12.38
N GLU A 20 -7.28 -23.71 -13.56
CA GLU A 20 -8.06 -24.88 -13.94
C GLU A 20 -7.20 -26.12 -14.06
N ALA A 21 -5.98 -26.02 -14.61
CA ALA A 21 -5.04 -27.13 -14.67
C ALA A 21 -4.71 -27.69 -13.28
N ALA A 22 -4.38 -26.82 -12.32
CA ALA A 22 -4.10 -27.25 -10.95
C ALA A 22 -5.30 -27.97 -10.29
N LEU A 23 -6.53 -27.51 -10.57
CA LEU A 23 -7.75 -28.17 -10.09
C LEU A 23 -8.00 -29.53 -10.75
N GLN A 24 -7.67 -29.67 -12.03
CA GLN A 24 -7.78 -30.93 -12.77
C GLN A 24 -6.77 -31.96 -12.26
N GLU A 25 -5.52 -31.55 -12.01
CA GLU A 25 -4.50 -32.41 -11.41
C GLU A 25 -4.92 -32.88 -10.01
N LEU A 26 -5.41 -31.96 -9.15
CA LEU A 26 -5.94 -32.33 -7.84
C LEU A 26 -7.12 -33.32 -7.96
N ALA A 27 -8.01 -33.12 -8.93
CA ALA A 27 -9.13 -34.03 -9.16
C ALA A 27 -8.65 -35.42 -9.60
N ALA A 28 -7.60 -35.50 -10.42
CA ALA A 28 -6.99 -36.76 -10.83
C ALA A 28 -6.36 -37.49 -9.64
N CYS A 29 -5.54 -36.81 -8.83
CA CYS A 29 -4.95 -37.41 -7.63
C CYS A 29 -6.00 -37.90 -6.63
N ILE A 30 -7.12 -37.20 -6.49
CA ILE A 30 -8.24 -37.66 -5.64
C ILE A 30 -8.85 -38.95 -6.20
N ALA A 31 -9.00 -39.07 -7.52
CA ALA A 31 -9.50 -40.28 -8.16
C ALA A 31 -8.55 -41.48 -7.96
N ASP A 32 -7.25 -41.23 -7.95
CA ASP A 32 -6.21 -42.24 -7.76
C ASP A 32 -5.90 -42.53 -6.27
N GLN A 33 -6.67 -41.95 -5.33
CA GLN A 33 -6.47 -42.05 -3.87
C GLN A 33 -5.17 -41.41 -3.34
N GLU A 34 -4.47 -40.64 -4.17
CA GLU A 34 -3.24 -39.91 -3.85
C GLU A 34 -3.52 -38.48 -3.36
N TRP A 35 -4.56 -38.31 -2.54
CA TRP A 35 -5.07 -36.99 -2.13
C TRP A 35 -4.04 -36.11 -1.43
N ARG A 36 -3.08 -36.71 -0.70
CA ARG A 36 -2.01 -35.98 -0.01
C ARG A 36 -1.03 -35.35 -0.99
N GLU A 37 -0.62 -36.11 -2.01
CA GLU A 37 0.33 -35.66 -3.02
C GLU A 37 -0.33 -34.61 -3.92
N GLY A 38 -1.56 -34.88 -4.37
CA GLY A 38 -2.36 -33.93 -5.12
C GLY A 38 -2.59 -32.62 -4.37
N LEU A 39 -2.90 -32.66 -3.07
CA LEU A 39 -3.07 -31.44 -2.28
C LEU A 39 -1.77 -30.65 -2.14
N ASN A 40 -0.63 -31.34 -1.95
CA ASN A 40 0.66 -30.67 -1.84
C ASN A 40 1.06 -29.99 -3.16
N GLY A 41 0.89 -30.69 -4.28
CA GLY A 41 1.11 -30.15 -5.63
C GLY A 41 0.22 -28.93 -5.88
N PHE A 42 -1.08 -29.08 -5.66
CA PHE A 42 -2.06 -28.01 -5.80
C PHE A 42 -1.69 -26.76 -4.99
N LEU A 43 -1.32 -26.91 -3.71
CA LEU A 43 -0.92 -25.79 -2.86
C LEU A 43 0.38 -25.12 -3.35
N SER A 44 1.33 -25.91 -3.87
CA SER A 44 2.56 -25.38 -4.48
C SER A 44 2.26 -24.56 -5.73
N ASP A 45 1.37 -25.04 -6.59
CA ASP A 45 0.96 -24.35 -7.82
C ASP A 45 0.21 -23.07 -7.52
N VAL A 46 -0.77 -23.13 -6.61
CA VAL A 46 -1.53 -21.95 -6.16
C VAL A 46 -0.59 -20.91 -5.54
N ARG A 47 0.39 -21.32 -4.73
CA ARG A 47 1.38 -20.39 -4.18
C ARG A 47 2.16 -19.69 -5.29
N SER A 48 2.57 -20.42 -6.32
CA SER A 48 3.34 -19.88 -7.46
C SER A 48 2.50 -18.92 -8.31
N LEU A 49 1.23 -19.26 -8.52
CA LEU A 49 0.22 -18.42 -9.16
C LEU A 49 0.01 -17.10 -8.40
N LEU A 50 -0.22 -17.18 -7.09
CA LEU A 50 -0.43 -16.01 -6.23
C LEU A 50 0.81 -15.12 -6.16
N PHE A 51 2.01 -15.71 -6.10
CA PHE A 51 3.25 -14.95 -6.13
C PHE A 51 3.42 -14.19 -7.45
N SER A 52 3.10 -14.84 -8.57
CA SER A 52 3.13 -14.22 -9.89
C SER A 52 2.11 -13.08 -10.02
N ALA A 53 0.89 -13.29 -9.50
CA ALA A 53 -0.16 -12.30 -9.46
C ALA A 53 0.24 -11.07 -8.61
N TRP A 54 0.80 -11.32 -7.42
CA TRP A 54 1.32 -10.27 -6.55
C TRP A 54 2.42 -9.47 -7.24
N HIS A 55 3.41 -10.13 -7.83
CA HIS A 55 4.50 -9.47 -8.54
C HIS A 55 3.98 -8.62 -9.71
N GLN A 56 2.97 -9.11 -10.44
CA GLN A 56 2.33 -8.32 -11.50
C GLN A 56 1.57 -7.11 -10.95
N ALA A 57 0.86 -7.26 -9.83
CA ALA A 57 0.16 -6.17 -9.17
C ALA A 57 1.14 -5.09 -8.68
N ASP A 58 2.26 -5.48 -8.08
CA ASP A 58 3.30 -4.58 -7.60
C ASP A 58 3.96 -3.80 -8.75
N GLN A 59 4.21 -4.46 -9.89
CA GLN A 59 4.69 -3.79 -11.10
C GLN A 59 3.68 -2.77 -11.63
N ARG A 60 2.39 -3.09 -11.65
CA ARG A 60 1.34 -2.15 -12.09
C ARG A 60 1.28 -0.95 -11.15
N ARG A 61 1.36 -1.17 -9.84
CA ARG A 61 1.41 -0.11 -8.82
C ARG A 61 2.61 0.82 -9.05
N SER A 62 3.80 0.26 -9.18
CA SER A 62 5.04 1.03 -9.40
C SER A 62 5.00 1.87 -10.68
N LYS A 63 4.44 1.32 -11.77
CA LYS A 63 4.25 2.07 -13.03
C LYS A 63 3.27 3.23 -12.87
N ASN A 64 2.18 3.02 -12.14
CA ASN A 64 1.19 4.06 -11.88
C ASN A 64 1.76 5.18 -11.01
N GLU A 65 2.54 4.87 -9.98
CA GLU A 65 3.22 5.87 -9.14
C GLU A 65 4.16 6.75 -9.96
N ARG A 66 4.99 6.14 -10.83
CA ARG A 66 5.86 6.89 -11.76
C ARG A 66 5.08 7.77 -12.72
N LYS A 67 3.94 7.29 -13.24
CA LYS A 67 3.08 8.08 -14.12
C LYS A 67 2.48 9.28 -13.40
N ILE A 68 2.03 9.10 -12.16
CA ILE A 68 1.50 10.20 -11.33
C ILE A 68 2.59 11.23 -11.06
N GLU A 69 3.79 10.79 -10.72
CA GLU A 69 4.92 11.69 -10.45
C GLU A 69 5.37 12.45 -11.71
N ALA A 70 5.44 11.78 -12.86
CA ALA A 70 5.74 12.44 -14.13
C ALA A 70 4.70 13.52 -14.49
N VAL A 71 3.42 13.26 -14.23
CA VAL A 71 2.34 14.26 -14.42
C VAL A 71 2.50 15.43 -13.44
N ARG A 72 2.89 15.19 -12.19
CA ARG A 72 3.15 16.26 -11.21
C ARG A 72 4.30 17.17 -11.65
N LEU A 73 5.41 16.58 -12.12
CA LEU A 73 6.57 17.32 -12.59
C LEU A 73 6.30 18.09 -13.89
N GLN A 74 5.50 17.54 -14.81
CA GLN A 74 5.08 18.27 -16.03
C GLN A 74 4.15 19.44 -15.71
N ASN A 75 3.33 19.34 -14.68
CA ASN A 75 2.45 20.42 -14.26
C ASN A 75 3.14 21.45 -13.34
N GLN A 76 4.44 21.28 -13.06
CA GLN A 76 5.31 22.30 -12.47
C GLN A 76 6.10 22.99 -13.60
N ASP A 77 5.49 23.96 -14.27
CA ASP A 77 6.19 24.92 -15.15
C ASP A 77 6.39 26.27 -14.40
N PRO A 78 7.29 27.18 -14.81
CA PRO A 78 8.31 27.76 -13.96
C PRO A 78 8.05 29.27 -13.82
N GLU A 79 7.04 29.67 -13.06
CA GLU A 79 6.83 31.09 -12.75
C GLU A 79 7.52 31.48 -11.43
N GLN A 80 8.86 31.54 -11.47
CA GLN A 80 9.62 32.45 -10.60
C GLN A 80 10.71 33.16 -11.40
N HIS A 81 10.29 33.93 -12.40
CA HIS A 81 11.06 35.11 -12.80
C HIS A 81 10.80 36.20 -11.75
N HIS A 82 11.57 36.17 -10.66
CA HIS A 82 11.67 37.31 -9.75
C HIS A 82 12.53 38.36 -10.46
N ASP A 83 11.88 39.34 -11.06
CA ASP A 83 12.50 40.55 -11.59
C ASP A 83 13.10 41.35 -10.41
N PRO A 84 14.42 41.53 -10.31
CA PRO A 84 15.03 42.18 -9.15
C PRO A 84 15.09 43.70 -9.30
N ASN A 85 14.25 44.32 -10.13
CA ASN A 85 14.33 45.75 -10.38
C ASN A 85 12.99 46.49 -10.31
N ARG A 86 12.50 46.70 -9.08
CA ARG A 86 11.63 47.83 -8.77
C ARG A 86 12.13 48.52 -7.53
N GLU A 87 13.01 49.48 -7.76
CA GLU A 87 13.41 50.53 -6.82
C GLU A 87 12.16 51.18 -6.22
N GLY A 88 12.08 51.12 -4.89
CA GLY A 88 11.11 51.83 -4.08
C GLY A 88 11.82 52.27 -2.82
N GLU A 89 12.40 53.46 -2.88
CA GLU A 89 12.91 54.22 -1.74
C GLU A 89 11.94 54.17 -0.54
N ARG A 90 12.41 53.63 0.59
CA ARG A 90 12.18 54.14 1.95
C ARG A 90 13.07 53.39 2.94
N ARG A 91 14.10 54.08 3.43
CA ARG A 91 14.73 53.79 4.74
C ARG A 91 13.91 54.50 5.85
N PRO A 92 14.22 54.33 7.15
CA PRO A 92 14.00 53.14 7.98
C PRO A 92 13.22 53.50 9.27
N ASN A 93 13.01 52.49 10.13
CA ASN A 93 12.71 52.57 11.56
C ASN A 93 11.41 53.25 12.02
N ALA A 94 10.50 52.42 12.54
CA ALA A 94 9.79 52.75 13.75
C ALA A 94 9.77 51.48 14.62
N ASP A 95 10.48 51.59 15.74
CA ASP A 95 10.46 50.67 16.85
C ASP A 95 9.01 50.43 17.29
N ASN A 96 8.67 49.20 17.63
CA ASN A 96 7.71 48.91 18.69
C ASN A 96 7.94 47.49 19.18
N GLU A 97 8.73 47.43 20.24
CA GLU A 97 8.65 46.42 21.27
C GLU A 97 7.20 46.32 21.74
N THR A 98 6.66 45.10 21.80
CA THR A 98 5.70 44.78 22.85
C THR A 98 5.94 43.34 23.25
N GLU A 99 6.66 43.22 24.35
CA GLU A 99 6.69 42.04 25.20
C GLU A 99 5.25 41.60 25.53
N ALA A 100 5.02 40.30 25.41
CA ALA A 100 4.07 39.60 26.26
C ALA A 100 4.61 38.18 26.47
N GLU A 101 5.61 38.08 27.34
CA GLU A 101 5.87 36.88 28.12
C GLU A 101 4.75 36.69 29.15
N ALA A 102 4.17 35.49 29.18
CA ALA A 102 3.74 34.77 30.38
C ALA A 102 3.23 33.40 29.91
N GLU A 103 4.07 32.37 29.96
CA GLU A 103 4.12 31.43 31.08
C GLU A 103 2.79 30.72 31.35
N ALA A 104 2.75 29.39 31.18
CA ALA A 104 2.94 28.47 32.31
C ALA A 104 2.44 27.03 32.03
N LYS A 105 3.33 26.09 32.37
CA LYS A 105 3.11 24.74 32.95
C LYS A 105 2.72 23.60 31.99
N THR A 106 3.59 22.59 31.77
CA THR A 106 3.99 21.51 32.70
C THR A 106 2.75 20.73 33.13
N THR A 107 2.52 19.44 32.82
CA THR A 107 3.28 18.20 33.11
C THR A 107 2.45 17.07 32.47
N ARG A 108 3.06 16.10 31.78
CA ARG A 108 3.44 14.77 32.30
C ARG A 108 2.27 13.83 32.67
N ASP A 109 2.38 12.61 32.11
CA ASP A 109 1.85 11.33 32.58
C ASP A 109 0.33 11.05 32.49
N LYS A 110 -0.05 10.10 31.62
CA LYS A 110 -0.58 8.76 32.02
C LYS A 110 -1.22 8.02 30.82
N PRO A 111 -0.86 6.75 30.54
CA PRO A 111 -1.64 5.88 29.67
C PRO A 111 -2.64 5.05 30.49
N PRO A 112 -3.81 4.72 29.93
CA PRO A 112 -4.56 3.54 30.35
C PRO A 112 -4.92 2.67 29.14
N ALA A 113 -5.22 1.39 29.22
CA ALA A 113 -5.02 0.36 30.23
C ALA A 113 -5.18 -0.97 29.46
N ARG A 114 -4.44 -1.98 29.92
CA ARG A 114 -4.45 -3.37 29.45
C ARG A 114 -5.83 -3.97 29.73
N ILE A 115 -6.50 -4.56 28.73
CA ILE A 115 -7.73 -5.34 28.95
C ILE A 115 -7.31 -6.81 29.00
N GLU A 116 -7.52 -7.43 30.15
CA GLU A 116 -7.31 -8.85 30.42
C GLU A 116 -8.46 -9.69 29.84
N GLU A 117 -8.11 -10.87 29.35
CA GLU A 117 -9.05 -11.92 28.92
C GLU A 117 -9.85 -12.49 30.10
N PRO A 118 -11.09 -12.97 29.89
CA PRO A 118 -11.68 -13.95 30.76
C PRO A 118 -11.52 -15.37 30.18
N VAL A 119 -10.66 -16.14 30.83
CA VAL A 119 -10.67 -17.61 30.81
C VAL A 119 -12.07 -18.10 31.17
N ARG A 120 -12.67 -18.95 30.34
CA ARG A 120 -13.84 -19.76 30.73
C ARG A 120 -13.44 -21.23 30.77
N SER A 121 -13.84 -21.82 31.91
CA SER A 121 -13.58 -23.16 32.41
C SER A 121 -14.12 -24.29 31.54
#